data_AF-A0A415E518-F1
#
_entry.id   AF-A0A415E518-F1
#
_cell.length_a   1.000
_cell.length_b   1.000
_cell.length_c   1.000
_cell.angle_alpha   90.00
_cell.angle_beta   90.00
_cell.angle_gamma   90.00
#
_symmetry.space_group_name_H-M   'P 1'
#
loop_
_entity.id
_entity.type
_entity.pdbx_description
1 polymer ?
#
loop_
_entity_poly.entity_id
_entity_poly.type
_entity_poly.pdbx_seq_one_letter_code
_entity_poly.pdbx_strand_id
1 'polypeptide(L)'
;MYFLAAQTAANAKAGTQKGEIMATLGIAGSVVTTLLFVTMGAIFGTAFLRNLPENVGNMFGYVPVAIYASLLAGLVIKKPGLAVWGILGALLLIHFGVLVIPEYLLLISNVMLCAAAGIYLYRKDKYKNRNN
;
A
#
# COMPACT_ATOMS: atom_id res chain seq x y z
N MET A 1 -4.06 -4.42 13.77
CA MET A 1 -4.34 -4.79 15.17
C MET A 1 -4.51 -6.30 15.36
N TYR A 2 -5.18 -7.01 14.44
CA TYR A 2 -5.39 -8.47 14.52
C TYR A 2 -4.11 -9.33 14.64
N PHE A 3 -3.02 -8.93 13.98
CA PHE A 3 -1.73 -9.64 14.06
C PHE A 3 -1.12 -9.67 15.48
N LEU A 4 -1.11 -8.53 16.17
CA LEU A 4 -0.61 -8.47 17.55
C LEU A 4 -1.53 -9.25 18.49
N ALA A 5 -2.85 -9.10 18.34
CA ALA A 5 -3.82 -9.84 19.13
C ALA A 5 -3.66 -11.37 18.96
N ALA A 6 -3.43 -11.84 17.73
CA ALA A 6 -3.20 -13.27 17.44
C ALA A 6 -1.86 -13.77 18.02
N GLN A 7 -0.78 -13.00 17.93
CA GLN A 7 0.51 -13.39 18.53
C GLN A 7 0.45 -13.41 20.06
N THR A 8 -0.21 -12.43 20.68
CA THR A 8 -0.38 -12.39 22.14
C THR A 8 -1.27 -13.52 22.64
N ALA A 9 -2.36 -13.84 21.92
CA ALA A 9 -3.26 -14.94 22.27
C ALA A 9 -2.62 -16.33 22.12
N ALA A 10 -1.74 -16.53 21.12
CA ALA A 10 -1.07 -17.80 20.88
C ALA A 10 0.27 -17.95 21.62
N ASN A 11 0.66 -16.98 22.47
CA ASN A 11 1.97 -16.92 23.15
C ASN A 11 3.16 -17.14 22.20
N ALA A 12 3.01 -16.77 20.92
CA ALA A 12 3.98 -17.04 19.88
C ALA A 12 4.91 -15.84 19.73
N LYS A 13 6.19 -16.00 20.11
CA LYS A 13 7.22 -14.96 19.91
C LYS A 13 7.40 -14.68 18.42
N ALA A 14 7.39 -13.39 18.06
CA ALA A 14 7.72 -12.93 16.72
C ALA A 14 9.13 -13.45 16.32
N GLY A 15 9.25 -14.01 15.11
CA GLY A 15 10.51 -14.58 14.60
C GLY A 15 10.74 -16.06 14.92
N THR A 16 9.80 -16.74 15.57
CA THR A 16 9.79 -18.21 15.67
C THR A 16 8.93 -18.82 14.56
N GLN A 17 9.17 -20.08 14.19
CA GLN A 17 8.38 -20.78 13.15
C GLN A 17 6.87 -20.73 13.44
N LYS A 18 6.47 -20.84 14.71
CA LYS A 18 5.06 -20.72 15.14
C LYS A 18 4.55 -19.28 15.01
N GLY A 19 5.38 -18.29 15.32
CA GLY A 19 5.05 -16.87 15.18
C GLY A 19 4.86 -16.43 13.72
N GLU A 20 5.59 -17.04 12.79
CA GLU A 20 5.47 -16.77 11.36
C GLU A 20 4.21 -17.40 10.76
N ILE A 21 3.84 -18.62 11.16
CA ILE A 21 2.57 -19.26 10.76
C ILE A 21 1.38 -18.45 11.28
N MET A 22 1.43 -17.98 12.53
CA MET A 22 0.39 -17.08 13.06
C MET A 22 0.37 -15.72 12.35
N ALA A 23 1.52 -15.25 11.85
CA ALA A 23 1.60 -14.03 11.05
C ALA A 23 0.87 -14.17 9.72
N THR A 24 1.14 -15.24 8.98
CA THR A 24 0.51 -15.48 7.69
C THR A 24 -0.98 -15.73 7.85
N LEU A 25 -1.40 -16.47 8.89
CA LEU A 25 -2.81 -16.69 9.20
C LEU A 25 -3.54 -15.38 9.57
N GLY A 26 -2.88 -14.50 10.35
CA GLY A 26 -3.42 -13.20 10.72
C GLY A 26 -3.58 -12.25 9.52
N ILE A 27 -2.61 -12.26 8.60
CA ILE A 27 -2.70 -11.49 7.35
C ILE A 27 -3.82 -12.07 6.47
N ALA A 28 -3.87 -13.39 6.31
CA ALA A 28 -4.91 -14.05 5.52
C ALA A 28 -6.31 -13.74 6.05
N GLY A 29 -6.53 -13.87 7.37
CA GLY A 29 -7.81 -13.53 8.00
C GLY A 29 -8.19 -12.05 7.84
N SER A 30 -7.21 -11.14 7.90
CA SER A 30 -7.43 -9.71 7.68
C SER A 30 -7.82 -9.41 6.23
N VAL A 31 -7.17 -10.04 5.25
CA VAL A 31 -7.46 -9.83 3.83
C VAL A 31 -8.84 -10.39 3.49
N VAL A 32 -9.17 -11.59 3.95
CA VAL A 32 -10.48 -12.22 3.69
C VAL A 32 -11.62 -11.37 4.25
N THR A 33 -11.52 -10.96 5.51
CA THR A 33 -12.58 -10.14 6.13
C THR A 33 -12.72 -8.78 5.44
N THR A 34 -11.60 -8.08 5.21
CA THR A 34 -11.61 -6.77 4.52
C THR A 34 -12.21 -6.89 3.12
N LEU A 35 -11.83 -7.91 2.36
CA LEU A 35 -12.33 -8.12 1.00
C LEU A 35 -13.84 -8.34 0.99
N LEU A 36 -14.39 -9.13 1.92
CA LEU A 36 -15.83 -9.35 2.03
C LEU A 36 -16.58 -8.04 2.30
N PHE A 37 -16.13 -7.26 3.30
CA PHE A 37 -16.77 -5.99 3.65
C PHE A 37 -16.65 -4.95 2.55
N VAL A 38 -15.48 -4.83 1.91
CA VAL A 38 -15.26 -3.90 0.79
C VAL A 38 -16.12 -4.28 -0.41
N THR A 39 -16.23 -5.58 -0.73
CA THR A 39 -17.04 -6.03 -1.86
C THR A 39 -18.52 -5.73 -1.63
N MET A 40 -19.04 -6.02 -0.43
CA MET A 40 -20.41 -5.64 -0.06
C MET A 40 -20.59 -4.12 -0.13
N GLY A 41 -19.67 -3.35 0.45
CA GLY A 41 -19.68 -1.89 0.40
C GLY A 41 -19.64 -1.31 -1.01
N ALA A 42 -18.93 -1.95 -1.94
CA ALA A 42 -18.90 -1.54 -3.35
C ALA A 42 -20.24 -1.79 -4.05
N ILE A 43 -20.87 -2.94 -3.80
CA ILE A 43 -22.18 -3.27 -4.38
C ILE A 43 -23.25 -2.31 -3.85
N PHE A 44 -23.34 -2.13 -2.53
CA PHE A 44 -24.29 -1.20 -1.93
C PHE A 44 -23.96 0.26 -2.26
N GLY A 45 -22.68 0.61 -2.28
CA GLY A 45 -22.20 1.95 -2.60
C GLY A 45 -22.58 2.35 -4.03
N THR A 46 -22.37 1.49 -5.02
CA THR A 46 -22.77 1.78 -6.41
C THR A 46 -24.28 1.91 -6.58
N ALA A 47 -25.09 1.11 -5.86
CA ALA A 47 -26.54 1.26 -5.84
C ALA A 47 -27.00 2.57 -5.17
N PHE A 48 -26.33 2.97 -4.09
CA PHE A 48 -26.60 4.24 -3.41
C PHE A 48 -26.22 5.45 -4.28
N LEU A 49 -25.03 5.43 -4.88
CA LEU A 49 -24.50 6.50 -5.72
C LEU A 49 -25.36 6.81 -6.96
N ARG A 50 -26.08 5.82 -7.49
CA ARG A 50 -27.02 6.01 -8.62
C ARG A 50 -28.23 6.88 -8.29
N ASN A 51 -28.56 7.04 -7.01
CA ASN A 51 -29.66 7.89 -6.56
C ASN A 51 -29.22 9.32 -6.21
N LEU A 52 -27.93 9.63 -6.30
CA LEU A 52 -27.39 10.95 -6.01
C LEU A 52 -27.25 11.79 -7.30
N PRO A 53 -27.39 13.13 -7.22
CA PRO A 53 -27.16 14.02 -8.35
C PRO A 53 -25.71 13.95 -8.86
N GLU A 54 -25.52 14.13 -10.17
CA GLU A 54 -24.24 13.93 -10.89
C GLU A 54 -23.05 14.68 -10.27
N ASN A 55 -23.27 15.86 -9.69
CA ASN A 55 -22.21 16.64 -9.03
C ASN A 55 -21.53 15.88 -7.89
N VAL A 56 -22.27 15.07 -7.14
CA VAL A 56 -21.72 14.31 -6.00
C VAL A 56 -21.08 13.01 -6.48
N GLY A 57 -21.65 12.37 -7.51
CA GLY A 57 -21.08 11.16 -8.13
C GLY A 57 -19.67 11.39 -8.67
N ASN A 58 -19.42 12.53 -9.32
CA ASN A 58 -18.10 12.88 -9.86
C ASN A 58 -17.03 13.08 -8.78
N MET A 59 -17.41 13.50 -7.56
CA MET A 59 -16.46 13.67 -6.45
C MET A 59 -15.88 12.34 -5.96
N PHE A 60 -16.64 11.25 -6.06
CA PHE A 60 -16.15 9.91 -5.70
C PHE A 60 -15.00 9.43 -6.59
N GLY A 61 -14.88 9.95 -7.82
CA GLY A 61 -13.74 9.69 -8.70
C GLY A 61 -12.41 10.22 -8.17
N TYR A 62 -12.42 11.21 -7.27
CA TYR A 62 -11.21 11.77 -6.65
C TYR A 62 -10.79 11.04 -5.36
N VAL A 63 -11.67 10.20 -4.80
CA VAL A 63 -11.40 9.44 -3.57
C VAL A 63 -10.16 8.54 -3.72
N PRO A 64 -9.96 7.79 -4.83
CA PRO A 64 -8.74 7.01 -5.03
C PRO A 64 -7.48 7.87 -4.95
N VAL A 65 -7.44 9.00 -5.67
CA VAL A 65 -6.30 9.93 -5.69
C VAL A 65 -6.00 10.46 -4.29
N ALA A 66 -7.04 10.82 -3.52
CA ALA A 66 -6.88 11.31 -2.15
C ALA A 66 -6.32 10.25 -1.19
N ILE A 67 -6.80 8.99 -1.28
CA ILE A 67 -6.28 7.89 -0.45
C ILE A 67 -4.83 7.60 -0.80
N TYR A 68 -4.48 7.56 -2.09
CA TYR A 68 -3.09 7.39 -2.52
C TYR A 68 -2.18 8.54 -2.05
N ALA A 69 -2.65 9.79 -2.10
CA ALA A 69 -1.91 10.94 -1.59
C ALA A 69 -1.67 10.85 -0.07
N SER A 70 -2.65 10.39 0.69
CA SER A 70 -2.52 10.15 2.14
C SER A 70 -1.49 9.06 2.46
N LEU A 71 -1.51 7.95 1.71
CA LEU A 71 -0.50 6.89 1.86
C LEU A 71 0.91 7.41 1.56
N LEU A 72 1.05 8.23 0.52
CA LEU A 72 2.32 8.87 0.17
C LEU A 72 2.78 9.84 1.27
N ALA A 73 1.88 10.64 1.83
CA ALA A 73 2.18 11.51 2.98
C ALA A 73 2.67 10.70 4.19
N GLY A 74 2.04 9.56 4.48
CA GLY A 74 2.50 8.63 5.52
C GLY A 74 3.89 8.04 5.26
N LEU A 75 4.24 7.82 3.99
CA LEU A 75 5.57 7.36 3.60
C LEU A 75 6.63 8.47 3.76
N VAL A 76 6.30 9.71 3.40
CA VAL A 76 7.17 10.88 3.59
C VAL A 76 7.53 11.05 5.07
N ILE A 77 6.54 10.94 5.97
CA ILE A 77 6.74 11.12 7.41
C ILE A 77 7.64 10.02 8.00
N LYS A 78 7.45 8.76 7.60
CA LYS A 78 8.23 7.64 8.16
C LYS A 78 9.61 7.48 7.55
N LYS A 79 9.74 7.67 6.23
CA LYS A 79 10.95 7.38 5.45
C LYS A 79 11.03 8.38 4.29
N PRO A 80 11.45 9.65 4.52
CA PRO A 80 11.44 10.69 3.50
C PRO A 80 12.30 10.34 2.29
N GLY A 81 13.43 9.64 2.51
CA GLY A 81 14.28 9.17 1.41
C GLY A 81 13.57 8.23 0.44
N LEU A 82 12.64 7.39 0.90
CA LEU A 82 11.89 6.47 0.03
C LEU A 82 10.79 7.18 -0.74
N ALA A 83 10.13 8.15 -0.11
CA ALA A 83 9.10 8.92 -0.78
C ALA A 83 9.66 9.72 -1.96
N VAL A 84 10.87 10.27 -1.83
CA VAL A 84 11.54 11.00 -2.91
C VAL A 84 11.79 10.11 -4.13
N TRP A 85 12.27 8.86 -3.94
CA TRP A 85 12.45 7.92 -5.05
C TRP A 85 11.14 7.48 -5.69
N GLY A 86 10.07 7.30 -4.90
CA GLY A 86 8.75 6.98 -5.43
C GLY A 86 8.13 8.09 -6.27
N ILE A 87 8.31 9.36 -5.86
CA ILE A 87 7.81 10.53 -6.58
C ILE A 87 8.63 10.76 -7.86
N LEU A 88 9.96 10.68 -7.78
CA LEU A 88 10.86 10.79 -8.94
C LEU A 88 10.60 9.67 -9.95
N GLY A 89 10.42 8.43 -9.47
CA GLY A 89 10.07 7.29 -10.31
C GLY A 89 8.74 7.47 -11.03
N ALA A 90 7.70 7.93 -10.31
CA ALA A 90 6.40 8.23 -10.89
C ALA A 90 6.48 9.33 -11.96
N LEU A 91 7.18 10.44 -11.68
CA LEU A 91 7.36 11.55 -12.62
C LEU A 91 8.12 11.14 -13.88
N LEU A 92 9.21 10.36 -13.73
CA LEU A 92 9.99 9.87 -14.87
C LEU A 92 9.19 8.87 -15.71
N LEU A 93 8.44 7.97 -15.09
CA LEU A 93 7.61 6.99 -15.79
C LEU A 93 6.43 7.64 -16.52
N ILE A 94 5.84 8.69 -15.96
CA ILE A 94 4.78 9.46 -16.66
C ILE A 94 5.39 10.26 -17.83
N HIS A 95 6.57 10.87 -17.65
CA HIS A 95 7.19 11.68 -18.69
C HIS A 95 7.78 10.87 -19.86
N PHE A 96 8.33 9.67 -19.60
CA PHE A 96 8.89 8.79 -20.63
C PHE A 96 7.94 7.67 -21.10
N GLY A 97 7.02 7.20 -20.26
CA GLY A 97 6.25 5.97 -20.48
C GLY A 97 4.87 6.14 -21.12
N VAL A 98 4.32 7.36 -21.15
CA VAL A 98 3.01 7.68 -21.77
C VAL A 98 2.97 7.40 -23.28
N LEU A 99 4.13 7.32 -23.94
CA LEU A 99 4.23 7.11 -25.39
C LEU A 99 4.11 5.64 -25.85
N VAL A 100 4.23 4.63 -24.97
CA VAL A 100 4.32 3.21 -25.40
C VAL A 100 3.61 2.22 -24.47
N ILE A 101 3.27 2.55 -23.21
CA ILE A 101 2.88 1.56 -22.19
C ILE A 101 1.50 1.85 -21.54
N PRO A 102 0.60 0.87 -21.41
CA PRO A 102 -0.67 1.00 -20.68
C PRO A 102 -0.48 1.42 -19.21
N GLU A 103 -1.38 2.26 -18.68
CA GLU A 103 -1.31 2.85 -17.33
C GLU A 103 -1.18 1.80 -16.20
N TYR A 104 -1.81 0.65 -16.35
CA TYR A 104 -1.75 -0.43 -15.36
C TYR A 104 -0.33 -0.98 -15.18
N LEU A 105 0.45 -1.06 -16.27
CA LEU A 105 1.83 -1.54 -16.26
C LEU A 105 2.79 -0.48 -15.70
N LEU A 106 2.50 0.81 -15.94
CA LEU A 106 3.25 1.92 -15.34
C LEU A 106 3.12 1.93 -13.81
N LEU A 107 1.92 1.61 -13.30
CA LEU A 107 1.66 1.57 -11.87
C LEU A 107 2.44 0.41 -11.20
N ILE A 108 2.40 -0.78 -11.79
CA ILE A 108 3.14 -1.96 -11.29
C ILE A 108 4.64 -1.72 -11.34
N SER A 109 5.17 -1.20 -12.45
CA SER A 109 6.60 -0.92 -12.59
C SER A 109 7.08 0.15 -11.59
N ASN A 110 6.29 1.19 -11.34
CA ASN A 110 6.62 2.20 -10.33
C ASN A 110 6.65 1.61 -8.91
N VAL A 111 5.69 0.74 -8.56
CA VAL A 111 5.68 0.06 -7.26
C VAL A 111 6.91 -0.84 -7.09
N MET A 112 7.29 -1.58 -8.13
CA MET A 112 8.49 -2.41 -8.13
C MET A 112 9.77 -1.58 -7.98
N LEU A 113 9.86 -0.44 -8.68
CA LEU A 113 10.99 0.48 -8.57
C LEU A 113 11.08 1.08 -7.16
N CYS A 114 9.94 1.45 -6.58
CA CYS A 114 9.85 1.97 -5.21
C CYS A 114 10.26 0.90 -4.17
N ALA A 115 9.86 -0.36 -4.38
CA ALA A 115 10.27 -1.49 -3.53
C ALA A 115 11.78 -1.78 -3.65
N ALA A 116 12.33 -1.76 -4.87
CA ALA A 116 13.76 -1.95 -5.12
C ALA A 116 14.60 -0.83 -4.47
N ALA A 117 14.17 0.44 -4.61
CA ALA A 117 14.77 1.59 -3.93
C ALA A 117 14.66 1.45 -2.40
N GLY A 118 13.51 0.96 -1.92
CA GLY A 118 13.25 0.44 -0.57
C GLY A 118 14.37 -0.43 -0.02
N ILE A 119 14.61 -1.53 -0.72
CA ILE A 119 15.60 -2.54 -0.35
C ILE A 119 17.02 -1.97 -0.41
N TYR A 120 17.32 -1.17 -1.44
CA TYR A 120 18.64 -0.54 -1.60
C TYR A 120 18.96 0.44 -0.46
N LEU A 121 18.03 1.35 -0.14
CA LEU A 121 18.19 2.30 0.96
C LEU A 121 18.26 1.60 2.31
N TYR A 122 17.46 0.56 2.54
CA TYR A 122 17.52 -0.22 3.78
C TYR A 122 18.87 -0.94 3.96
N ARG A 123 19.44 -1.50 2.88
CA ARG A 123 20.78 -2.11 2.92
C ARG A 123 21.88 -1.09 3.22
N LYS A 124 21.79 0.12 2.66
CA LYS A 124 22.75 1.21 2.92
C LYS A 124 22.67 1.72 4.36
N ASP A 125 21.47 1.86 4.89
CA ASP A 125 21.21 2.33 6.26
C ASP A 125 21.70 1.31 7.31
N LYS A 126 21.46 0.00 7.05
CA LYS A 126 21.96 -1.09 7.91
C LYS A 126 23.49 -1.20 7.90
N TYR A 127 24.16 -0.82 6.81
CA TYR A 127 25.63 -0.82 6.72
C TYR A 127 26.25 0.35 7.50
N LYS A 128 25.60 1.53 7.51
CA LYS A 128 26.07 2.70 8.26
C LYS A 128 25.97 2.53 9.78
N ASN A 129 24.94 1.82 10.26
CA ASN A 129 24.74 1.51 11.68
C ASN A 129 25.59 0.34 12.21
N ARG A 130 26.29 -0.40 11.35
CA ARG A 130 27.21 -1.49 11.75
C ARG A 130 28.67 -1.04 11.85
N ASN A 131 28.98 0.17 11.38
CA ASN A 131 30.31 0.79 11.35
C ASN A 131 30.42 2.03 12.26
N ASN A 132 29.44 2.25 13.14
CA ASN A 132 29.54 3.09 14.34
C ASN A 132 29.31 2.20 15.57
#